data_AF-A0A6B2X438-F1
#
_entry.id   AF-A0A6B2X438-F1
#
_cell.length_a   1.000
_cell.length_b   1.000
_cell.length_c   1.000
_cell.angle_alpha   90.00
_cell.angle_beta   90.00
_cell.angle_gamma   90.00
#
_symmetry.space_group_name_H-M   'P 1'
#
loop_
_entity.id
_entity.type
_entity.pdbx_description
1 polymer ?
#
loop_
_entity_poly.entity_id
_entity_poly.type
_entity_poly.pdbx_seq_one_letter_code
_entity_poly.pdbx_strand_id
1 'polypeptide(L)'
;MDVVLRYGSRSDAEALLPVFLDDPGARERLVPVFARHGDISVAERLLEAGVEAGRLRDGVPTGVLHAVGYLGCESAERMLWEHVEGSWHESMDACLGLLHLSCRGLRTEIAEALERYVGASVFPEFLPVLATKTGDPSWWEKLVEWGEGGASADCNSGLILGIALHGDAARAAFTRLLWNPHWEAYGGGTGSDYWAYAGARVMGLGMPELYADLIARLDSETDNKRHCIDTFTALLSHWVDREWIGLRMAPVPDESSDALCSLLFEWSTPHEDDSLTGLASRVLDHDDSLVTKLHHLETTLRNEARHELELRVIRSR
;
A
#
# COMPACT_ATOMS: atom_id res chain seq x y z
N MET A 1 -4.55 -16.82 -11.31
CA MET A 1 -3.25 -16.34 -10.81
C MET A 1 -3.37 -15.74 -9.40
N ASP A 2 -4.43 -14.98 -9.15
CA ASP A 2 -4.76 -14.46 -7.80
C ASP A 2 -4.79 -15.58 -6.73
N VAL A 3 -5.27 -16.78 -7.08
CA VAL A 3 -5.25 -17.96 -6.20
C VAL A 3 -3.83 -18.36 -5.75
N VAL A 4 -2.84 -18.38 -6.64
CA VAL A 4 -1.46 -18.75 -6.28
C VAL A 4 -0.80 -17.63 -5.49
N LEU A 5 -1.08 -16.37 -5.83
CA LEU A 5 -0.61 -15.26 -5.02
C LEU A 5 -1.15 -15.36 -3.59
N ARG A 6 -2.44 -15.68 -3.41
CA ARG A 6 -3.07 -15.77 -2.08
C ARG A 6 -2.69 -17.03 -1.30
N TYR A 7 -2.65 -18.18 -1.94
CA TYR A 7 -2.59 -19.51 -1.28
C TYR A 7 -1.44 -20.39 -1.76
N GLY A 8 -0.57 -19.89 -2.62
CA GLY A 8 0.58 -20.63 -3.14
C GLY A 8 1.64 -20.89 -2.09
N SER A 9 2.68 -21.55 -2.56
CA SER A 9 3.84 -21.96 -1.78
C SER A 9 5.12 -21.70 -2.55
N ARG A 10 6.25 -21.93 -1.86
CA ARG A 10 7.57 -21.89 -2.48
C ARG A 10 7.70 -22.82 -3.69
N SER A 11 7.14 -24.02 -3.61
CA SER A 11 7.17 -24.98 -4.73
C SER A 11 6.40 -24.47 -5.94
N ASP A 12 5.32 -23.71 -5.74
CA ASP A 12 4.58 -23.09 -6.84
C ASP A 12 5.42 -21.99 -7.52
N ALA A 13 6.10 -21.15 -6.74
CA ALA A 13 7.02 -20.13 -7.28
C ALA A 13 8.16 -20.77 -8.08
N GLU A 14 8.78 -21.84 -7.56
CA GLU A 14 9.85 -22.57 -8.25
C GLU A 14 9.37 -23.22 -9.55
N ALA A 15 8.16 -23.79 -9.57
CA ALA A 15 7.57 -24.41 -10.76
C ALA A 15 7.15 -23.39 -11.82
N LEU A 16 6.72 -22.20 -11.41
CA LEU A 16 6.29 -21.13 -12.31
C LEU A 16 7.47 -20.32 -12.89
N LEU A 17 8.63 -20.35 -12.25
CA LEU A 17 9.79 -19.56 -12.67
C LEU A 17 10.27 -19.88 -14.10
N PRO A 18 10.44 -21.15 -14.53
CA PRO A 18 10.79 -21.45 -15.92
C PRO A 18 9.75 -20.94 -16.93
N VAL A 19 8.46 -20.96 -16.54
CA VAL A 19 7.38 -20.44 -17.38
C VAL A 19 7.51 -18.94 -17.54
N PHE A 20 7.78 -18.19 -16.46
CA PHE A 20 8.04 -16.76 -16.55
C PHE A 20 9.26 -16.44 -17.43
N LEU A 21 10.38 -17.13 -17.22
CA LEU A 21 11.64 -16.85 -17.91
C LEU A 21 11.59 -17.08 -19.43
N ASP A 22 10.62 -17.85 -19.93
CA ASP A 22 10.40 -18.08 -21.37
C ASP A 22 9.80 -16.86 -22.09
N ASP A 23 9.00 -16.04 -21.40
CA ASP A 23 8.41 -14.78 -21.92
C ASP A 23 8.01 -13.89 -20.74
N PRO A 24 8.97 -13.16 -20.15
CA PRO A 24 8.73 -12.35 -18.95
C PRO A 24 7.62 -11.32 -19.14
N GLY A 25 7.59 -10.66 -20.30
CA GLY A 25 6.64 -9.59 -20.61
C GLY A 25 5.21 -10.10 -20.69
N ALA A 26 4.96 -11.23 -21.38
CA ALA A 26 3.62 -11.82 -21.43
C ALA A 26 3.15 -12.39 -20.08
N ARG A 27 4.06 -12.55 -19.12
CA ARG A 27 3.84 -13.25 -17.85
C ARG A 27 4.13 -12.37 -16.63
N GLU A 28 4.13 -11.06 -16.81
CA GLU A 28 4.38 -10.05 -15.77
C GLU A 28 3.63 -10.32 -14.47
N ARG A 29 2.37 -10.75 -14.57
CA ARG A 29 1.54 -11.00 -13.40
C ARG A 29 2.14 -12.05 -12.44
N LEU A 30 3.05 -12.92 -12.89
CA LEU A 30 3.73 -13.90 -12.03
C LEU A 30 4.74 -13.26 -11.06
N VAL A 31 5.20 -12.03 -11.31
CA VAL A 31 6.22 -11.37 -10.49
C VAL A 31 5.84 -11.28 -9.00
N PRO A 32 4.63 -10.80 -8.62
CA PRO A 32 4.14 -10.87 -7.24
C PRO A 32 4.19 -12.26 -6.59
N VAL A 33 3.96 -13.33 -7.36
CA VAL A 33 4.02 -14.70 -6.84
C VAL A 33 5.45 -15.05 -6.43
N PHE A 34 6.44 -14.66 -7.24
CA PHE A 34 7.85 -14.87 -6.91
C PHE A 34 8.28 -14.07 -5.70
N ALA A 35 7.89 -12.79 -5.62
CA ALA A 35 8.23 -11.96 -4.47
C ALA A 35 7.61 -12.51 -3.17
N ARG A 36 6.34 -12.91 -3.19
CA ARG A 36 5.63 -13.40 -2.00
C ARG A 36 6.09 -14.79 -1.53
N HIS A 37 6.31 -15.71 -2.45
CA HIS A 37 6.51 -17.13 -2.12
C HIS A 37 7.90 -17.68 -2.46
N GLY A 38 8.67 -16.94 -3.25
CA GLY A 38 10.02 -17.32 -3.63
C GLY A 38 11.04 -17.14 -2.50
N ASP A 39 12.29 -17.42 -2.83
CA ASP A 39 13.43 -17.24 -1.94
C ASP A 39 14.59 -16.54 -2.67
N ILE A 40 15.74 -16.46 -2.00
CA ILE A 40 16.93 -15.84 -2.59
C ILE A 40 17.35 -16.48 -3.92
N SER A 41 17.17 -17.80 -4.09
CA SER A 41 17.53 -18.48 -5.34
C SER A 41 16.64 -18.06 -6.51
N VAL A 42 15.35 -17.79 -6.25
CA VAL A 42 14.43 -17.21 -7.23
C VAL A 42 14.90 -15.80 -7.60
N ALA A 43 15.29 -14.99 -6.62
CA ALA A 43 15.79 -13.64 -6.85
C ALA A 43 17.04 -13.61 -7.73
N GLU A 44 18.02 -14.47 -7.43
CA GLU A 44 19.27 -14.58 -8.21
C GLU A 44 18.99 -14.97 -9.66
N ARG A 45 18.06 -15.91 -9.89
CA ARG A 45 17.67 -16.32 -11.24
C ARG A 45 16.91 -15.23 -11.99
N LEU A 46 16.04 -14.50 -11.31
CA LEU A 46 15.35 -13.34 -11.89
C LEU A 46 16.36 -12.26 -12.28
N LEU A 47 17.37 -12.02 -11.43
CA LEU A 47 18.43 -11.06 -11.70
C LEU A 47 19.30 -11.50 -12.89
N GLU A 48 19.79 -12.74 -12.91
CA GLU A 48 20.64 -13.28 -13.97
C GLU A 48 19.95 -13.27 -15.35
N ALA A 49 18.67 -13.65 -15.37
CA ALA A 49 17.90 -13.72 -16.61
C ALA A 49 17.30 -12.39 -17.03
N GLY A 50 17.03 -11.50 -16.07
CA GLY A 50 16.30 -10.25 -16.27
C GLY A 50 17.19 -9.03 -16.47
N VAL A 51 18.46 -9.08 -16.06
CA VAL A 51 19.38 -7.93 -16.07
C VAL A 51 20.61 -8.20 -16.93
N GLU A 52 21.02 -7.19 -17.70
CA GLU A 52 22.26 -7.18 -18.47
C GLU A 52 22.96 -5.82 -18.32
N ALA A 53 24.26 -5.86 -18.00
CA ALA A 53 25.08 -4.65 -17.80
C ALA A 53 24.44 -3.62 -16.85
N GLY A 54 23.82 -4.08 -15.77
CA GLY A 54 23.19 -3.23 -14.75
C GLY A 54 21.84 -2.64 -15.16
N ARG A 55 21.23 -3.08 -16.27
CA ARG A 55 19.89 -2.63 -16.70
C ARG A 55 18.97 -3.81 -16.93
N LEU A 56 17.66 -3.58 -16.73
CA LEU A 56 16.66 -4.56 -17.16
C LEU A 56 16.79 -4.82 -18.67
N ARG A 57 16.66 -6.08 -19.06
CA ARG A 57 16.56 -6.46 -20.48
C ARG A 57 15.21 -6.04 -21.04
N ASP A 58 15.19 -5.79 -22.35
CA ASP A 58 13.96 -5.48 -23.08
C ASP A 58 12.90 -6.58 -22.87
N GLY A 59 11.67 -6.16 -22.58
CA GLY A 59 10.54 -7.06 -22.33
C GLY A 59 10.48 -7.69 -20.94
N VAL A 60 11.46 -7.41 -20.06
CA VAL A 60 11.38 -7.80 -18.65
C VAL A 60 10.56 -6.76 -17.88
N PRO A 61 9.53 -7.18 -17.13
CA PRO A 61 8.69 -6.26 -16.36
C PRO A 61 9.47 -5.62 -15.21
N THR A 62 9.21 -4.34 -14.96
CA THR A 62 9.88 -3.55 -13.91
C THR A 62 9.68 -4.13 -12.51
N GLY A 63 8.56 -4.81 -12.26
CA GLY A 63 8.29 -5.47 -10.98
C GLY A 63 9.37 -6.48 -10.56
N VAL A 64 10.21 -6.96 -11.49
CA VAL A 64 11.39 -7.77 -11.15
C VAL A 64 12.32 -7.00 -10.20
N LEU A 65 12.47 -5.69 -10.36
CA LEU A 65 13.27 -4.82 -9.48
C LEU A 65 12.75 -4.88 -8.04
N HIS A 66 11.44 -4.76 -7.86
CA HIS A 66 10.81 -4.88 -6.54
C HIS A 66 10.99 -6.29 -6.00
N ALA A 67 10.74 -7.33 -6.80
CA ALA A 67 10.83 -8.72 -6.39
C ALA A 67 12.23 -9.13 -5.90
N VAL A 68 13.31 -8.74 -6.62
CA VAL A 68 14.67 -9.09 -6.21
C VAL A 68 15.07 -8.42 -4.90
N GLY A 69 14.66 -7.16 -4.70
CA GLY A 69 14.85 -6.46 -3.43
C GLY A 69 14.01 -7.09 -2.31
N TYR A 70 12.73 -7.36 -2.57
CA TYR A 70 11.80 -8.01 -1.64
C TYR A 70 12.30 -9.37 -1.20
N LEU A 71 12.97 -10.13 -2.04
CA LEU A 71 13.55 -11.44 -1.70
C LEU A 71 14.91 -11.35 -0.99
N GLY A 72 15.48 -10.16 -0.85
CA GLY A 72 16.72 -9.91 -0.11
C GLY A 72 18.00 -10.07 -0.93
N CYS A 73 17.94 -9.89 -2.26
CA CYS A 73 19.10 -9.98 -3.13
C CYS A 73 20.02 -8.74 -2.99
N GLU A 74 20.92 -8.76 -2.00
CA GLU A 74 21.82 -7.62 -1.70
C GLU A 74 22.71 -7.22 -2.90
N SER A 75 23.09 -8.18 -3.77
CA SER A 75 23.86 -7.88 -4.98
C SER A 75 23.12 -7.00 -5.98
N ALA A 76 21.79 -6.87 -5.86
CA ALA A 76 20.99 -5.99 -6.69
C ALA A 76 21.01 -4.52 -6.22
N GLU A 77 21.51 -4.22 -5.01
CA GLU A 77 21.38 -2.88 -4.38
C GLU A 77 21.86 -1.75 -5.29
N ARG A 78 23.06 -1.85 -5.87
CA ARG A 78 23.59 -0.82 -6.76
C ARG A 78 22.78 -0.68 -8.06
N MET A 79 22.35 -1.81 -8.64
CA MET A 79 21.56 -1.82 -9.86
C MET A 79 20.19 -1.16 -9.64
N LEU A 80 19.50 -1.49 -8.53
CA LEU A 80 18.22 -0.88 -8.19
C LEU A 80 18.36 0.64 -8.04
N TRP A 81 19.45 1.11 -7.42
CA TRP A 81 19.72 2.54 -7.27
C TRP A 81 19.82 3.28 -8.61
N GLU A 82 20.34 2.64 -9.65
CA GLU A 82 20.45 3.23 -10.98
C GLU A 82 19.08 3.45 -11.67
N HIS A 83 18.02 2.83 -11.15
CA HIS A 83 16.65 2.89 -11.69
C HIS A 83 15.71 3.82 -10.90
N VAL A 84 16.14 4.40 -9.77
CA VAL A 84 15.26 5.21 -8.89
C VAL A 84 14.77 6.51 -9.52
N GLU A 85 15.45 7.02 -10.55
CA GLU A 85 15.04 8.20 -11.34
C GLU A 85 14.54 7.80 -12.75
N GLY A 86 14.23 6.52 -12.97
CA GLY A 86 13.73 5.98 -14.24
C GLY A 86 12.29 6.37 -14.57
N SER A 87 11.66 5.62 -15.46
CA SER A 87 10.21 5.79 -15.73
C SER A 87 9.38 5.55 -14.46
N TRP A 88 8.12 5.99 -14.41
CA TRP A 88 7.32 5.93 -13.18
C TRP A 88 7.28 4.53 -12.54
N HIS A 89 6.95 3.48 -13.30
CA HIS A 89 6.92 2.10 -12.81
C HIS A 89 8.30 1.59 -12.39
N GLU A 90 9.32 1.92 -13.17
CA GLU A 90 10.71 1.53 -12.92
C GLU A 90 11.26 2.16 -11.63
N SER A 91 11.04 3.46 -11.44
CA SER A 91 11.37 4.21 -10.22
C SER A 91 10.64 3.65 -9.01
N MET A 92 9.33 3.41 -9.13
CA MET A 92 8.51 2.80 -8.09
C MET A 92 9.08 1.44 -7.68
N ASP A 93 9.23 0.51 -8.61
CA ASP A 93 9.67 -0.86 -8.32
C ASP A 93 11.10 -0.89 -7.76
N ALA A 94 12.00 -0.02 -8.26
CA ALA A 94 13.35 0.13 -7.74
C ALA A 94 13.37 0.63 -6.29
N CYS A 95 12.61 1.68 -5.98
CA CYS A 95 12.53 2.23 -4.63
C CYS A 95 11.92 1.22 -3.65
N LEU A 96 10.85 0.53 -4.05
CA LEU A 96 10.24 -0.52 -3.24
C LEU A 96 11.17 -1.72 -3.05
N GLY A 97 11.97 -2.08 -4.06
CA GLY A 97 13.00 -3.11 -3.94
C GLY A 97 14.08 -2.72 -2.91
N LEU A 98 14.64 -1.52 -3.03
CA LEU A 98 15.63 -0.98 -2.09
C LEU A 98 15.10 -0.86 -0.65
N LEU A 99 13.81 -0.60 -0.49
CA LEU A 99 13.18 -0.55 0.84
C LEU A 99 13.38 -1.85 1.64
N HIS A 100 13.51 -3.00 0.98
CA HIS A 100 13.75 -4.30 1.63
C HIS A 100 15.22 -4.63 1.85
N LEU A 101 16.15 -3.85 1.28
CA LEU A 101 17.59 -4.04 1.39
C LEU A 101 18.24 -3.13 2.43
N SER A 102 19.52 -3.33 2.72
CA SER A 102 20.22 -2.59 3.78
C SER A 102 20.46 -1.12 3.43
N CYS A 103 20.78 -0.83 2.16
CA CYS A 103 21.18 0.47 1.64
C CYS A 103 22.31 1.13 2.41
N ARG A 104 23.15 0.37 3.15
CA ARG A 104 24.24 0.94 3.96
C ARG A 104 25.28 1.63 3.09
N GLY A 105 25.54 1.10 1.90
CA GLY A 105 26.47 1.71 0.94
C GLY A 105 25.90 2.95 0.25
N LEU A 106 24.57 3.06 0.18
CA LEU A 106 23.86 4.10 -0.55
C LEU A 106 23.36 5.26 0.33
N ARG A 107 23.58 5.24 1.65
CA ARG A 107 22.98 6.21 2.58
C ARG A 107 23.18 7.66 2.18
N THR A 108 24.42 8.01 1.81
CA THR A 108 24.78 9.37 1.40
C THR A 108 24.13 9.72 0.07
N GLU A 109 24.18 8.82 -0.92
CA GLU A 109 23.56 9.04 -2.23
C GLU A 109 22.04 9.23 -2.13
N ILE A 110 21.37 8.44 -1.27
CA ILE A 110 19.94 8.56 -0.97
C ILE A 110 19.64 9.92 -0.34
N ALA A 111 20.42 10.34 0.66
CA ALA A 111 20.21 11.63 1.31
C ALA A 111 20.38 12.80 0.34
N GLU A 112 21.45 12.80 -0.46
CA GLU A 112 21.71 13.83 -1.47
C GLU A 112 20.63 13.88 -2.56
N ALA A 113 20.13 12.72 -2.99
CA ALA A 113 19.03 12.65 -3.94
C ALA A 113 17.74 13.22 -3.35
N LEU A 114 17.38 12.84 -2.12
CA LEU A 114 16.21 13.40 -1.44
C LEU A 114 16.32 14.91 -1.29
N GLU A 115 17.46 15.41 -0.78
CA GLU A 115 17.71 16.85 -0.59
C GLU A 115 17.57 17.66 -1.88
N ARG A 116 17.93 17.07 -3.03
CA ARG A 116 17.76 17.72 -4.35
C ARG A 116 16.30 18.03 -4.67
N TYR A 117 15.37 17.20 -4.20
CA TYR A 117 13.96 17.27 -4.55
C TYR A 117 13.08 17.86 -3.45
N VAL A 118 13.55 18.00 -2.20
CA VAL A 118 12.76 18.59 -1.10
C VAL A 118 12.12 19.92 -1.53
N GLY A 119 10.79 19.98 -1.44
CA GLY A 119 9.99 21.16 -1.80
C GLY A 119 9.69 21.31 -3.29
N ALA A 120 10.19 20.42 -4.15
CA ALA A 120 9.85 20.41 -5.58
C ALA A 120 8.44 19.86 -5.81
N SER A 121 7.76 20.39 -6.84
CA SER A 121 6.43 19.90 -7.23
C SER A 121 6.45 18.64 -8.08
N VAL A 122 7.57 18.38 -8.76
CA VAL A 122 7.80 17.19 -9.58
C VAL A 122 9.11 16.55 -9.16
N PHE A 123 9.04 15.27 -8.84
CA PHE A 123 10.15 14.45 -8.36
C PHE A 123 9.85 12.98 -8.67
N PRO A 124 10.83 12.06 -8.59
CA PRO A 124 10.55 10.63 -8.66
C PRO A 124 9.66 10.23 -7.47
N GLU A 125 8.38 9.99 -7.74
CA GLU A 125 7.31 9.94 -6.71
C GLU A 125 7.64 9.01 -5.54
N PHE A 126 8.33 7.90 -5.79
CA PHE A 126 8.67 6.89 -4.78
C PHE A 126 10.02 7.08 -4.13
N LEU A 127 10.87 8.00 -4.57
CA LEU A 127 12.14 8.29 -3.90
C LEU A 127 11.98 8.57 -2.39
N PRO A 128 10.94 9.31 -1.92
CA PRO A 128 10.72 9.56 -0.50
C PRO A 128 10.58 8.32 0.39
N VAL A 129 10.21 7.15 -0.15
CA VAL A 129 10.12 5.91 0.65
C VAL A 129 11.49 5.46 1.18
N LEU A 130 12.57 5.93 0.55
CA LEU A 130 13.95 5.64 0.95
C LEU A 130 14.46 6.56 2.06
N ALA A 131 13.67 7.53 2.53
CA ALA A 131 14.07 8.46 3.58
C ALA A 131 14.57 7.75 4.86
N THR A 132 13.94 6.63 5.24
CA THR A 132 14.38 5.83 6.40
C THR A 132 15.76 5.19 6.21
N LYS A 133 16.24 5.06 4.96
CA LYS A 133 17.56 4.49 4.65
C LYS A 133 18.70 5.46 4.88
N THR A 134 18.44 6.77 4.97
CA THR A 134 19.46 7.79 5.25
C THR A 134 20.08 7.63 6.64
N GLY A 135 19.31 7.10 7.60
CA GLY A 135 19.68 7.04 9.01
C GLY A 135 19.43 8.33 9.79
N ASP A 136 18.87 9.36 9.16
CA ASP A 136 18.43 10.59 9.83
C ASP A 136 16.94 10.47 10.21
N PRO A 137 16.60 10.44 11.51
CA PRO A 137 15.21 10.27 11.95
C PRO A 137 14.35 11.51 11.74
N SER A 138 14.93 12.68 11.40
CA SER A 138 14.17 13.92 11.19
C SER A 138 13.48 13.99 9.83
N TRP A 139 13.73 13.04 8.94
CA TRP A 139 13.19 13.09 7.57
C TRP A 139 11.67 13.12 7.51
N TRP A 140 10.95 12.49 8.45
CA TRP A 140 9.49 12.51 8.41
C TRP A 140 8.92 13.95 8.46
N GLU A 141 9.55 14.87 9.19
CA GLU A 141 9.12 16.27 9.26
C GLU A 141 9.28 16.95 7.89
N LYS A 142 10.42 16.72 7.23
CA LYS A 142 10.71 17.23 5.89
C LYS A 142 9.73 16.66 4.85
N LEU A 143 9.37 15.38 4.95
CA LEU A 143 8.40 14.75 4.04
C LEU A 143 7.00 15.34 4.21
N VAL A 144 6.58 15.61 5.46
CA VAL A 144 5.30 16.27 5.75
C VAL A 144 5.29 17.68 5.19
N GLU A 145 6.31 18.49 5.46
CA GLU A 145 6.42 19.85 4.94
C GLU A 145 6.42 19.88 3.40
N TRP A 146 7.12 18.92 2.78
CA TRP A 146 7.15 18.79 1.33
C TRP A 146 5.76 18.52 0.74
N GLY A 147 5.02 17.56 1.29
CA GLY A 147 3.67 17.25 0.83
C GLY A 147 2.65 18.36 1.11
N GLU A 148 2.75 19.05 2.25
CA GLU A 148 1.87 20.17 2.61
C GLU A 148 2.15 21.43 1.76
N GLY A 149 3.39 21.65 1.31
CA GLY A 149 3.81 22.90 0.68
C GLY A 149 3.95 22.89 -0.84
N GLY A 150 4.56 21.85 -1.41
CA GLY A 150 5.09 21.91 -2.78
C GLY A 150 4.73 20.76 -3.70
N ALA A 151 4.44 19.58 -3.16
CA ALA A 151 4.20 18.38 -3.96
C ALA A 151 2.87 18.45 -4.75
N SER A 152 2.88 17.91 -5.97
CA SER A 152 1.64 17.66 -6.72
C SER A 152 0.82 16.57 -6.03
N ALA A 153 -0.51 16.73 -5.98
CA ALA A 153 -1.41 15.67 -5.51
C ALA A 153 -1.24 14.35 -6.29
N ASP A 154 -0.85 14.45 -7.56
CA ASP A 154 -0.54 13.33 -8.46
C ASP A 154 0.80 12.63 -8.16
N CYS A 155 1.59 13.14 -7.20
CA CYS A 155 2.94 12.64 -6.87
C CYS A 155 3.10 12.37 -5.36
N ASN A 156 2.04 12.05 -4.64
CA ASN A 156 2.07 11.96 -3.17
C ASN A 156 2.24 10.55 -2.61
N SER A 157 2.16 9.49 -3.43
CA SER A 157 2.15 8.10 -2.97
C SER A 157 3.40 7.75 -2.16
N GLY A 158 4.58 8.09 -2.67
CA GLY A 158 5.83 7.83 -1.97
C GLY A 158 6.03 8.71 -0.74
N LEU A 159 5.48 9.92 -0.70
CA LEU A 159 5.48 10.77 0.50
C LEU A 159 4.61 10.14 1.60
N ILE A 160 3.38 9.73 1.27
CA ILE A 160 2.44 9.08 2.20
C ILE A 160 3.10 7.84 2.81
N LEU A 161 3.65 6.95 1.98
CA LEU A 161 4.32 5.75 2.46
C LEU A 161 5.62 6.09 3.22
N GLY A 162 6.42 7.03 2.72
CA GLY A 162 7.67 7.46 3.35
C GLY A 162 7.46 8.00 4.77
N ILE A 163 6.40 8.77 5.00
CA ILE A 163 5.98 9.23 6.32
C ILE A 163 5.59 8.01 7.19
N ALA A 164 4.77 7.10 6.66
CA ALA A 164 4.33 5.91 7.39
C ALA A 164 5.51 5.03 7.87
N LEU A 165 6.57 4.91 7.05
CA LEU A 165 7.74 4.09 7.35
C LEU A 165 8.58 4.59 8.54
N HIS A 166 8.36 5.81 9.03
CA HIS A 166 8.99 6.32 10.25
C HIS A 166 8.27 5.88 11.54
N GLY A 167 7.17 5.12 11.42
CA GLY A 167 6.48 4.49 12.55
C GLY A 167 5.95 5.51 13.56
N ASP A 168 6.03 5.18 14.84
CA ASP A 168 5.41 5.95 15.92
C ASP A 168 5.84 7.43 15.96
N ALA A 169 7.06 7.76 15.52
CA ALA A 169 7.53 9.15 15.44
C ALA A 169 6.67 10.00 14.50
N ALA A 170 6.15 9.41 13.42
CA ALA A 170 5.34 10.08 12.42
C ALA A 170 3.84 9.78 12.55
N ARG A 171 3.41 8.95 13.50
CA ARG A 171 2.01 8.46 13.62
C ARG A 171 1.00 9.61 13.63
N ALA A 172 1.20 10.63 14.45
CA ALA A 172 0.27 11.76 14.54
C ALA A 172 0.18 12.55 13.22
N ALA A 173 1.29 12.73 12.52
CA ALA A 173 1.31 13.41 11.22
C ALA A 173 0.66 12.55 10.13
N PHE A 174 0.90 11.24 10.14
CA PHE A 174 0.26 10.28 9.24
C PHE A 174 -1.25 10.21 9.47
N THR A 175 -1.72 10.12 10.71
CA THR A 175 -3.17 10.16 10.97
C THR A 175 -3.76 11.48 10.49
N ARG A 176 -3.10 12.62 10.72
CA ARG A 176 -3.57 13.92 10.23
C ARG A 176 -3.68 13.98 8.70
N LEU A 177 -2.69 13.45 7.97
CA LEU A 177 -2.68 13.52 6.50
C LEU A 177 -3.81 12.71 5.86
N LEU A 178 -4.20 11.56 6.44
CA LEU A 178 -5.30 10.73 5.91
C LEU A 178 -6.60 11.52 5.77
N TRP A 179 -6.85 12.41 6.72
CA TRP A 179 -8.09 13.17 6.82
C TRP A 179 -7.98 14.60 6.28
N ASN A 180 -6.82 14.95 5.69
CA ASN A 180 -6.60 16.25 5.09
C ASN A 180 -6.90 16.16 3.57
N PRO A 181 -7.92 16.90 3.07
CA PRO A 181 -8.29 16.87 1.66
C PRO A 181 -7.15 17.17 0.68
N HIS A 182 -6.16 17.96 1.10
CA HIS A 182 -4.98 18.31 0.30
C HIS A 182 -4.14 17.08 -0.12
N TRP A 183 -4.14 16.04 0.70
CA TRP A 183 -3.35 14.83 0.43
C TRP A 183 -4.06 13.83 -0.49
N GLU A 184 -5.36 14.02 -0.74
CA GLU A 184 -6.17 13.15 -1.58
C GLU A 184 -5.97 11.65 -1.27
N ALA A 185 -5.92 11.28 0.03
CA ALA A 185 -5.73 9.89 0.48
C ALA A 185 -6.86 8.92 0.05
N TYR A 186 -7.88 9.41 -0.65
CA TYR A 186 -8.98 8.65 -1.26
C TYR A 186 -8.82 8.51 -2.79
N GLY A 187 -7.82 9.14 -3.39
CA GLY A 187 -7.65 9.30 -4.83
C GLY A 187 -7.12 8.05 -5.52
N GLY A 188 -8.02 7.19 -6.01
CA GLY A 188 -7.64 6.01 -6.79
C GLY A 188 -7.07 6.30 -8.18
N GLY A 189 -7.32 7.50 -8.73
CA GLY A 189 -6.73 7.92 -10.02
C GLY A 189 -5.22 8.15 -9.95
N THR A 190 -4.72 8.53 -8.77
CA THR A 190 -3.30 8.81 -8.49
C THR A 190 -2.64 7.67 -7.70
N GLY A 191 -3.43 6.69 -7.22
CA GLY A 191 -2.97 5.58 -6.40
C GLY A 191 -2.74 5.93 -4.92
N SER A 192 -3.05 7.17 -4.52
CA SER A 192 -2.87 7.65 -3.14
C SER A 192 -3.66 6.82 -2.12
N ASP A 193 -4.82 6.29 -2.50
CA ASP A 193 -5.63 5.41 -1.64
C ASP A 193 -4.94 4.09 -1.29
N TYR A 194 -4.34 3.44 -2.28
CA TYR A 194 -3.59 2.21 -2.09
C TYR A 194 -2.38 2.44 -1.16
N TRP A 195 -1.65 3.54 -1.33
CA TRP A 195 -0.48 3.83 -0.51
C TRP A 195 -0.83 4.41 0.87
N ALA A 196 -1.96 5.08 1.01
CA ALA A 196 -2.55 5.42 2.31
C ALA A 196 -2.94 4.15 3.07
N TYR A 197 -3.55 3.17 2.39
CA TYR A 197 -3.84 1.86 2.98
C TYR A 197 -2.57 1.10 3.38
N ALA A 198 -1.57 1.06 2.49
CA ALA A 198 -0.28 0.46 2.79
C ALA A 198 0.39 1.14 4.00
N GLY A 199 0.37 2.47 4.06
CA GLY A 199 0.90 3.24 5.18
C GLY A 199 0.17 2.99 6.49
N ALA A 200 -1.17 2.93 6.47
CA ALA A 200 -1.98 2.58 7.64
C ALA A 200 -1.61 1.19 8.17
N ARG A 201 -1.38 0.24 7.27
CA ARG A 201 -0.94 -1.12 7.61
C ARG A 201 0.46 -1.13 8.21
N VAL A 202 1.42 -0.41 7.65
CA VAL A 202 2.77 -0.23 8.22
C VAL A 202 2.71 0.35 9.63
N MET A 203 1.81 1.31 9.86
CA MET A 203 1.56 1.93 11.16
C MET A 203 0.77 1.02 12.12
N GLY A 204 0.29 -0.14 11.69
CA GLY A 204 -0.56 -1.01 12.49
C GLY A 204 -1.92 -0.41 12.85
N LEU A 205 -2.43 0.52 12.03
CA LEU A 205 -3.77 1.09 12.18
C LEU A 205 -4.80 0.07 11.69
N GLY A 206 -5.65 -0.38 12.61
CA GLY A 206 -6.75 -1.29 12.29
C GLY A 206 -7.97 -0.54 11.77
N MET A 207 -8.86 -1.25 11.06
CA MET A 207 -10.15 -0.70 10.63
C MET A 207 -10.99 -0.14 11.80
N PRO A 208 -11.00 -0.76 13.01
CA PRO A 208 -11.74 -0.20 14.14
C PRO A 208 -11.21 1.16 14.63
N GLU A 209 -9.89 1.35 14.62
CA GLU A 209 -9.26 2.62 15.01
C GLU A 209 -9.58 3.70 13.98
N LEU A 210 -9.44 3.39 12.69
CA LEU A 210 -9.79 4.30 11.59
C LEU A 210 -11.29 4.65 11.57
N TYR A 211 -12.16 3.71 11.94
CA TYR A 211 -13.59 3.96 12.04
C TYR A 211 -13.92 4.89 13.21
N ALA A 212 -13.33 4.66 14.39
CA ALA A 212 -13.50 5.58 15.52
C ALA A 212 -13.02 7.01 15.17
N ASP A 213 -11.92 7.11 14.43
CA ASP A 213 -11.41 8.37 13.89
C ASP A 213 -12.38 9.04 12.91
N LEU A 214 -13.03 8.26 12.04
CA LEU A 214 -14.08 8.75 11.14
C LEU A 214 -15.26 9.33 11.94
N ILE A 215 -15.78 8.59 12.93
CA ILE A 215 -16.92 9.04 13.74
C ILE A 215 -16.63 10.38 14.40
N ALA A 216 -15.46 10.52 15.05
CA ALA A 216 -15.07 11.78 15.68
C ALA A 216 -15.04 12.97 14.70
N ARG A 217 -14.72 12.72 13.43
CA ARG A 217 -14.67 13.73 12.36
C ARG A 217 -16.05 14.02 11.75
N LEU A 218 -16.96 13.05 11.74
CA LEU A 218 -18.35 13.30 11.34
C LEU A 218 -19.08 14.19 12.36
N ASP A 219 -18.69 14.12 13.63
CA ASP A 219 -19.20 15.00 14.70
C ASP A 219 -18.52 16.37 14.73
N SER A 220 -17.40 16.54 14.01
CA SER A 220 -16.67 17.80 13.92
C SER A 220 -17.36 18.79 12.97
N GLU A 221 -17.35 20.07 13.33
CA GLU A 221 -17.90 21.16 12.52
C GLU A 221 -16.90 21.68 11.47
N THR A 222 -15.61 21.38 11.62
CA THR A 222 -14.55 21.92 10.76
C THR A 222 -14.08 20.95 9.69
N ASP A 223 -14.32 19.65 9.88
CA ASP A 223 -13.83 18.63 8.97
C ASP A 223 -14.70 18.52 7.72
N ASN A 224 -14.05 18.24 6.59
CA ASN A 224 -14.77 17.91 5.36
C ASN A 224 -15.32 16.49 5.47
N LYS A 225 -16.58 16.38 5.90
CA LYS A 225 -17.26 15.09 6.17
C LYS A 225 -17.30 14.17 4.95
N ARG A 226 -17.54 14.72 3.76
CA ARG A 226 -17.50 13.94 2.50
C ARG A 226 -16.13 13.31 2.30
N HIS A 227 -15.06 14.12 2.37
CA HIS A 227 -13.69 13.63 2.24
C HIS A 227 -13.38 12.53 3.27
N CYS A 228 -13.81 12.69 4.52
CA CYS A 228 -13.58 11.67 5.54
C CYS A 228 -14.27 10.34 5.18
N ILE A 229 -15.52 10.38 4.70
CA ILE A 229 -16.23 9.16 4.24
C ILE A 229 -15.51 8.56 3.03
N ASP A 230 -15.10 9.38 2.06
CA ASP A 230 -14.36 8.94 0.87
C ASP A 230 -13.06 8.21 1.24
N THR A 231 -12.23 8.83 2.09
CA THR A 231 -10.97 8.23 2.56
C THR A 231 -11.24 6.90 3.27
N PHE A 232 -12.13 6.87 4.27
CA PHE A 232 -12.41 5.63 4.98
C PHE A 232 -12.92 4.54 4.05
N THR A 233 -13.81 4.89 3.12
CA THR A 233 -14.36 3.94 2.13
C THR A 233 -13.27 3.39 1.21
N ALA A 234 -12.30 4.21 0.80
CA ALA A 234 -11.17 3.78 -0.01
C ALA A 234 -10.27 2.79 0.76
N LEU A 235 -9.91 3.10 2.01
CA LEU A 235 -9.14 2.22 2.88
C LEU A 235 -9.86 0.88 3.15
N LEU A 236 -11.18 0.93 3.41
CA LEU A 236 -12.00 -0.26 3.59
C LEU A 236 -12.05 -1.12 2.32
N SER A 237 -12.08 -0.50 1.14
CA SER A 237 -12.07 -1.24 -0.14
C SER A 237 -10.81 -2.09 -0.27
N HIS A 238 -9.63 -1.50 -0.06
CA HIS A 238 -8.37 -2.25 -0.09
C HIS A 238 -8.28 -3.31 1.02
N TRP A 239 -8.88 -3.03 2.19
CA TRP A 239 -8.96 -4.03 3.26
C TRP A 239 -9.80 -5.23 2.84
N VAL A 240 -10.97 -5.01 2.24
CA VAL A 240 -11.88 -6.06 1.76
C VAL A 240 -11.25 -6.90 0.67
N ASP A 241 -10.54 -6.26 -0.28
CA ASP A 241 -9.89 -6.96 -1.38
C ASP A 241 -8.74 -7.89 -0.91
N ARG A 242 -8.22 -7.63 0.30
CA ARG A 242 -7.10 -8.35 0.94
C ARG A 242 -5.90 -8.47 0.00
N GLU A 243 -5.63 -7.39 -0.75
CA GLU A 243 -4.55 -7.35 -1.71
C GLU A 243 -3.18 -7.51 -1.03
N TRP A 244 -2.26 -8.20 -1.72
CA TRP A 244 -0.90 -8.34 -1.23
C TRP A 244 -0.12 -7.05 -1.48
N ILE A 245 0.19 -6.33 -0.40
CA ILE A 245 0.80 -4.99 -0.45
C ILE A 245 2.25 -4.99 -0.98
N GLY A 246 2.94 -6.13 -0.96
CA GLY A 246 4.35 -6.18 -1.38
C GLY A 246 5.33 -5.48 -0.41
N LEU A 247 4.93 -5.29 0.84
CA LEU A 247 5.75 -4.66 1.90
C LEU A 247 5.91 -5.60 3.10
N ARG A 248 7.15 -5.98 3.44
CA ARG A 248 7.44 -6.85 4.61
C ARG A 248 7.08 -6.20 5.95
N MET A 249 7.13 -4.87 6.01
CA MET A 249 6.82 -4.06 7.18
C MET A 249 5.31 -3.77 7.36
N ALA A 250 4.47 -4.20 6.42
CA ALA A 250 3.01 -4.06 6.51
C ALA A 250 2.39 -5.38 7.01
N PRO A 251 2.13 -5.56 8.33
CA PRO A 251 1.55 -6.79 8.88
C PRO A 251 0.18 -7.10 8.26
N VAL A 252 -0.12 -8.37 7.99
CA VAL A 252 -1.44 -8.85 7.51
C VAL A 252 -2.53 -8.43 8.51
N PRO A 253 -3.70 -7.92 8.08
CA PRO A 253 -4.75 -7.55 9.03
C PRO A 253 -5.31 -8.80 9.69
N ASP A 254 -5.45 -8.77 11.00
CA ASP A 254 -5.98 -9.86 11.82
C ASP A 254 -7.47 -9.69 12.14
N GLU A 255 -8.10 -8.58 11.74
CA GLU A 255 -9.52 -8.37 11.96
C GLU A 255 -10.34 -9.39 11.13
N SER A 256 -11.36 -9.96 11.76
CA SER A 256 -12.31 -10.84 11.08
C SER A 256 -13.36 -10.03 10.33
N SER A 257 -13.78 -10.52 9.16
CA SER A 257 -14.84 -9.88 8.37
C SER A 257 -16.17 -9.82 9.13
N ASP A 258 -16.44 -10.80 10.00
CA ASP A 258 -17.62 -10.85 10.88
C ASP A 258 -17.63 -9.68 11.89
N ALA A 259 -16.54 -9.52 12.66
CA ALA A 259 -16.42 -8.41 13.61
C ALA A 259 -16.52 -7.03 12.93
N LEU A 260 -15.95 -6.88 11.73
CA LEU A 260 -16.08 -5.62 10.98
C LEU A 260 -17.49 -5.41 10.42
N CYS A 261 -18.19 -6.47 9.98
CA CYS A 261 -19.61 -6.36 9.62
C CYS A 261 -20.43 -5.80 10.78
N SER A 262 -20.26 -6.37 11.97
CA SER A 262 -20.99 -5.92 13.16
C SER A 262 -20.60 -4.50 13.57
N LEU A 263 -19.32 -4.13 13.46
CA LEU A 263 -18.87 -2.79 13.79
C LEU A 263 -19.41 -1.71 12.83
N LEU A 264 -19.43 -2.01 11.52
CA LEU A 264 -19.67 -1.00 10.50
C LEU A 264 -21.12 -0.96 10.01
N PHE A 265 -21.86 -2.07 10.07
CA PHE A 265 -23.14 -2.20 9.38
C PHE A 265 -24.30 -2.68 10.24
N GLU A 266 -24.07 -3.09 11.48
CA GLU A 266 -25.16 -3.36 12.42
C GLU A 266 -25.60 -2.08 13.14
N TRP A 267 -26.90 -2.01 13.40
CA TRP A 267 -27.48 -0.89 14.15
C TRP A 267 -27.31 -1.12 15.65
N SER A 268 -26.94 -0.07 16.38
CA SER A 268 -26.91 -0.15 17.85
C SER A 268 -28.30 -0.35 18.47
N THR A 269 -29.36 0.12 17.78
CA THR A 269 -30.75 -0.07 18.20
C THR A 269 -31.68 -0.35 17.01
N PRO A 270 -32.86 -0.95 17.22
CA PRO A 270 -33.84 -1.16 16.15
C PRO A 270 -34.44 0.12 15.53
N HIS A 271 -34.09 1.31 16.04
CA HIS A 271 -34.74 2.58 15.70
C HIS A 271 -33.78 3.63 15.16
N GLU A 272 -32.48 3.37 15.18
CA GLU A 272 -31.45 4.30 14.73
C GLU A 272 -30.52 3.59 13.77
N ASP A 273 -30.41 4.12 12.55
CA ASP A 273 -29.41 3.70 11.58
C ASP A 273 -28.12 4.49 11.83
N ASP A 274 -27.27 3.94 12.69
CA ASP A 274 -25.90 4.37 12.96
C ASP A 274 -24.86 3.49 12.25
N SER A 275 -25.29 2.70 11.27
CA SER A 275 -24.37 2.03 10.34
C SER A 275 -23.56 3.06 9.55
N LEU A 276 -22.43 2.64 9.00
CA LEU A 276 -21.60 3.45 8.10
C LEU A 276 -22.42 4.03 6.93
N THR A 277 -23.35 3.26 6.37
CA THR A 277 -24.23 3.73 5.29
C THR A 277 -25.27 4.73 5.79
N GLY A 278 -25.85 4.51 6.97
CA GLY A 278 -26.76 5.43 7.64
C GLY A 278 -26.08 6.76 7.97
N LEU A 279 -24.87 6.71 8.51
CA LEU A 279 -24.03 7.87 8.80
C LEU A 279 -23.66 8.63 7.52
N ALA A 280 -23.24 7.92 6.46
CA ALA A 280 -22.93 8.54 5.18
C ALA A 280 -24.16 9.24 4.56
N SER A 281 -25.34 8.64 4.67
CA SER A 281 -26.60 9.21 4.17
C SER A 281 -27.05 10.49 4.89
N ARG A 282 -26.48 10.81 6.06
CA ARG A 282 -26.70 12.10 6.74
C ARG A 282 -25.90 13.24 6.10
N VAL A 283 -24.87 12.91 5.33
CA VAL A 283 -23.91 13.85 4.71
C VAL A 283 -24.07 13.90 3.19
N LEU A 284 -24.43 12.78 2.57
CA LEU A 284 -24.44 12.58 1.12
C LEU A 284 -25.87 12.49 0.59
N ASP A 285 -26.04 12.85 -0.69
CA ASP A 285 -27.30 12.66 -1.39
C ASP A 285 -27.59 11.16 -1.61
N HIS A 286 -28.87 10.81 -1.72
CA HIS A 286 -29.31 9.42 -1.87
C HIS A 286 -28.73 8.72 -3.11
N ASP A 287 -28.54 9.47 -4.20
CA ASP A 287 -28.00 8.97 -5.47
C ASP A 287 -26.47 9.12 -5.56
N ASP A 288 -25.78 9.47 -4.46
CA ASP A 288 -24.32 9.61 -4.46
C ASP A 288 -23.65 8.24 -4.70
N SER A 289 -22.65 8.22 -5.59
CA SER A 289 -21.93 7.00 -5.96
C SER A 289 -21.21 6.37 -4.78
N LEU A 290 -20.85 7.15 -3.76
CA LEU A 290 -20.19 6.66 -2.56
C LEU A 290 -21.14 5.81 -1.69
N VAL A 291 -22.43 6.18 -1.61
CA VAL A 291 -23.44 5.35 -0.92
C VAL A 291 -23.60 4.00 -1.63
N THR A 292 -23.59 4.00 -2.96
CA THR A 292 -23.60 2.76 -3.75
C THR A 292 -22.36 1.90 -3.48
N LYS A 293 -21.18 2.52 -3.37
CA LYS A 293 -19.92 1.84 -3.04
C LYS A 293 -19.96 1.23 -1.63
N LEU A 294 -20.52 1.93 -0.64
CA LEU A 294 -20.69 1.42 0.72
C LEU A 294 -21.60 0.19 0.78
N HIS A 295 -22.73 0.20 0.07
CA HIS A 295 -23.60 -0.99 -0.03
C HIS A 295 -22.90 -2.19 -0.70
N HIS A 296 -22.04 -1.92 -1.70
CA HIS A 296 -21.24 -2.98 -2.31
C HIS A 296 -20.24 -3.57 -1.30
N LEU A 297 -19.51 -2.73 -0.56
CA LEU A 297 -18.58 -3.16 0.48
C LEU A 297 -19.27 -3.95 1.59
N GLU A 298 -20.44 -3.50 2.05
CA GLU A 298 -21.27 -4.23 3.01
C GLU A 298 -21.60 -5.64 2.51
N THR A 299 -22.05 -5.74 1.25
CA THR A 299 -22.40 -7.04 0.64
C THR A 299 -21.19 -7.95 0.57
N THR A 300 -20.03 -7.43 0.15
CA THR A 300 -18.79 -8.20 0.06
C THR A 300 -18.31 -8.66 1.42
N LEU A 301 -18.30 -7.78 2.42
CA LEU A 301 -17.86 -8.10 3.78
C LEU A 301 -18.77 -9.16 4.43
N ARG A 302 -20.08 -9.10 4.21
CA ARG A 302 -21.03 -10.13 4.68
C ARG A 302 -20.79 -11.49 4.03
N ASN A 303 -20.44 -11.51 2.74
CA ASN A 303 -20.09 -12.75 2.04
C ASN A 303 -18.79 -13.36 2.60
N GLU A 304 -17.76 -12.54 2.83
CA GLU A 304 -16.50 -12.98 3.43
C GLU A 304 -16.70 -13.47 4.87
N ALA A 305 -17.50 -12.79 5.69
CA ALA A 305 -17.85 -13.21 7.04
C ALA A 305 -18.49 -14.62 7.06
N ARG A 306 -19.42 -14.88 6.14
CA ARG A 306 -20.02 -16.22 5.97
C ARG A 306 -18.96 -17.25 5.58
N HIS A 307 -18.07 -16.92 4.65
CA HIS A 307 -17.02 -17.83 4.21
C HIS A 307 -16.03 -18.17 5.35
N GLU A 308 -15.62 -17.17 6.13
CA GLU A 308 -14.79 -17.38 7.32
C GLU A 308 -15.45 -18.34 8.32
N LEU A 309 -16.76 -18.18 8.56
CA LEU A 309 -17.52 -19.05 9.46
C LEU A 309 -17.56 -20.49 8.95
N GLU A 310 -17.83 -20.70 7.66
CA GLU A 310 -17.83 -22.01 7.01
C GLU A 310 -16.46 -22.70 7.16
N LEU A 311 -15.35 -21.98 6.93
CA LEU A 311 -14.00 -22.51 7.11
C LEU A 311 -13.70 -22.89 8.56
N ARG A 312 -14.15 -22.11 9.54
CA ARG A 312 -14.00 -22.43 10.98
C ARG A 312 -14.77 -23.71 11.35
N VAL A 313 -15.99 -23.89 10.83
CA VAL A 313 -16.79 -25.11 11.04
C VAL A 313 -16.15 -26.34 10.40
N ILE A 314 -15.54 -26.21 9.22
CA ILE A 314 -14.83 -27.33 8.56
C ILE A 314 -13.57 -27.72 9.35
N ARG A 315 -12.78 -26.74 9.82
CA ARG A 315 -11.52 -26.98 10.55
C ARG A 315 -11.70 -27.52 11.97
N SER A 316 -12.90 -27.41 12.54
CA SER A 316 -13.24 -27.89 13.89
C SER A 316 -13.82 -29.32 13.92
N ARG A 317 -13.95 -29.96 12.74
CA ARG A 317 -14.33 -31.36 12.57
C ARG A 317 -13.10 -32.22 12.33
#